data_AF-R9MN15-F1
#
_entry.id   AF-R9MN15-F1
#
_cell.length_a   1.000
_cell.length_b   1.000
_cell.length_c   1.000
_cell.angle_alpha   90.00
_cell.angle_beta   90.00
_cell.angle_gamma   90.00
#
_symmetry.space_group_name_H-M   'P 1'
#
loop_
_entity.id
_entity.type
_entity.pdbx_description
1 polymer ?
#
loop_
_entity_poly.entity_id
_entity_poly.type
_entity_poly.pdbx_seq_one_letter_code
_entity_poly.pdbx_strand_id
1 'polypeptide(L)'
;MAVRDRNRVGVCKVDKDGNITELHREFWGQGWIYKDWAAFREHPEAPCYVPELDDVAYTGNDFLAMCNGQEEIAEELFDGVDWQNPSTLMTDWERDGEIDTCRKCGKLFLSYDVRKCPHCGEDV
;
A
#
# COMPACT_ATOMS: atom_id res chain seq x y z
N MET A 1 -23.70 20.82 -2.65
CA MET A 1 -23.17 19.59 -3.27
C MET A 1 -22.02 19.13 -2.39
N ALA A 2 -22.23 18.09 -1.59
CA ALA A 2 -21.19 17.59 -0.70
C ALA A 2 -20.07 16.99 -1.55
N VAL A 3 -18.88 17.58 -1.48
CA VAL A 3 -17.66 16.91 -1.91
C VAL A 3 -17.55 15.68 -1.04
N ARG A 4 -17.88 14.50 -1.59
CA ARG A 4 -17.55 13.25 -0.92
C ARG A 4 -16.03 13.21 -0.90
N ASP A 5 -15.49 13.50 0.27
CA ASP A 5 -14.07 13.39 0.55
C ASP A 5 -13.64 11.97 0.20
N ARG A 6 -12.92 11.80 -0.91
CA ARG A 6 -12.48 10.48 -1.41
C ARG A 6 -11.31 9.91 -0.59
N ASN A 7 -11.07 10.45 0.60
CA ASN A 7 -9.95 10.08 1.47
C ASN A 7 -10.17 8.80 2.28
N ARG A 8 -11.35 8.16 2.20
CA ARG A 8 -11.61 6.91 2.92
C ARG A 8 -12.68 6.04 2.25
N VAL A 9 -12.47 4.73 2.30
CA VAL A 9 -13.38 3.65 1.93
C VAL A 9 -13.63 2.81 3.18
N GLY A 10 -14.88 2.73 3.63
CA GLY A 10 -15.26 1.96 4.81
C GLY A 10 -14.86 2.58 6.15
N VAL A 11 -14.89 1.77 7.21
CA VAL A 11 -14.58 2.13 8.59
C VAL A 11 -13.75 1.02 9.23
N CYS A 12 -12.65 1.40 9.89
CA CYS A 12 -11.90 0.52 10.79
C CYS A 12 -11.65 1.27 12.10
N LYS A 13 -11.91 0.62 13.23
CA LYS A 13 -11.55 1.11 14.56
C LYS A 13 -10.78 0.04 15.29
N VAL A 14 -9.72 0.47 15.97
CA VAL A 14 -8.90 -0.40 16.82
C VAL A 14 -8.97 0.05 18.27
N ASP A 15 -8.77 -0.90 19.19
CA ASP A 15 -8.56 -0.59 20.59
C ASP A 15 -7.12 -0.11 20.86
N LYS A 16 -6.77 0.08 22.14
CA LYS A 16 -5.44 0.53 22.56
C LYS A 16 -4.34 -0.50 22.33
N ASP A 17 -4.71 -1.76 22.17
CA ASP A 17 -3.80 -2.88 21.94
C ASP A 17 -3.65 -3.18 20.43
N GLY A 18 -4.35 -2.42 19.57
CA GLY A 18 -4.32 -2.57 18.12
C GLY A 18 -5.30 -3.60 17.57
N ASN A 19 -6.19 -4.16 18.40
CA ASN A 19 -7.18 -5.12 17.93
C ASN A 19 -8.35 -4.40 17.27
N ILE A 20 -8.82 -4.92 16.14
CA ILE A 20 -9.99 -4.40 15.45
C ILE A 20 -11.23 -4.60 16.33
N THR A 21 -11.94 -3.50 16.58
CA THR A 21 -13.20 -3.46 17.35
C THR A 21 -14.41 -3.17 16.49
N GLU A 22 -14.22 -2.53 15.34
CA GLU A 22 -15.25 -2.30 14.33
C GLU A 22 -14.61 -2.31 12.95
N LEU A 23 -15.22 -3.05 12.02
CA LEU A 23 -14.78 -3.13 10.64
C LEU A 23 -15.98 -3.17 9.71
N HIS A 24 -16.06 -2.17 8.85
CA HIS A 24 -17.03 -2.07 7.77
C HIS A 24 -16.27 -1.81 6.48
N ARG A 25 -16.28 -2.80 5.59
CA ARG A 25 -15.66 -2.71 4.27
C ARG A 25 -16.62 -2.08 3.27
N GLU A 26 -16.09 -1.34 2.31
CA GLU A 26 -16.83 -0.79 1.17
C GLU A 26 -16.14 -1.14 -0.14
N PHE A 27 -16.90 -1.12 -1.23
CA PHE A 27 -16.40 -1.51 -2.54
C PHE A 27 -15.38 -0.49 -3.10
N TRP A 28 -14.20 -0.98 -3.50
CA TRP A 28 -13.15 -0.21 -4.15
C TRP A 28 -12.38 -1.08 -5.14
N GLY A 29 -12.14 -0.57 -6.35
CA GLY A 29 -11.45 -1.31 -7.41
C GLY A 29 -12.17 -2.62 -7.76
N GLN A 30 -11.62 -3.74 -7.29
CA GLN A 30 -12.11 -5.09 -7.56
C GLN A 30 -12.70 -5.83 -6.35
N GLY A 31 -12.69 -5.24 -5.14
CA GLY A 31 -13.16 -5.92 -3.94
C GLY A 31 -13.76 -5.00 -2.88
N TRP A 32 -13.96 -5.56 -1.69
CA TRP A 32 -14.51 -4.86 -0.53
C TRP A 32 -13.43 -4.70 0.52
N ILE A 33 -13.06 -3.46 0.85
CA ILE A 33 -11.91 -3.17 1.72
C ILE A 33 -12.22 -2.07 2.73
N TYR A 34 -11.33 -1.91 3.70
CA TYR A 34 -11.14 -0.61 4.36
C TYR A 34 -9.89 0.06 3.78
N LYS A 35 -9.95 1.37 3.53
CA LYS A 35 -8.81 2.17 3.07
C LYS A 35 -8.95 3.61 3.54
N ASP A 36 -7.90 4.20 4.12
CA ASP A 36 -7.91 5.59 4.60
C ASP A 36 -6.58 6.28 4.25
N TRP A 37 -6.64 7.21 3.30
CA TRP A 37 -5.47 7.93 2.80
C TRP A 37 -4.93 8.94 3.82
N ALA A 38 -5.80 9.50 4.67
CA ALA A 38 -5.36 10.41 5.72
C ALA A 38 -4.61 9.63 6.81
N ALA A 39 -5.10 8.45 7.18
CA ALA A 39 -4.38 7.55 8.08
C ALA A 39 -3.01 7.16 7.50
N PHE A 40 -2.97 6.75 6.23
CA PHE A 40 -1.72 6.38 5.55
C PHE A 40 -0.66 7.50 5.60
N ARG A 41 -1.04 8.75 5.28
CA ARG A 41 -0.09 9.88 5.15
C ARG A 41 0.21 10.61 6.47
N GLU A 42 -0.79 10.80 7.31
CA GLU A 42 -0.71 11.70 8.47
C GLU A 42 -0.60 10.96 9.81
N HIS A 43 -1.01 9.69 9.84
CA HIS A 43 -1.03 8.84 11.04
C HIS A 43 -0.48 7.44 10.72
N PRO A 44 0.80 7.30 10.37
CA PRO A 44 1.38 6.06 9.84
C PRO A 44 1.35 4.88 10.82
N GLU A 45 1.10 5.11 12.10
CA GLU A 45 0.84 4.10 13.14
C GLU A 45 -0.61 3.63 13.22
N ALA A 46 -1.56 4.36 12.65
CA ALA A 46 -2.96 3.99 12.60
C ALA A 46 -3.22 3.03 11.43
N PRO A 47 -4.18 2.09 11.57
CA PRO A 47 -4.64 1.28 10.45
C PRO A 47 -5.11 2.18 9.30
N CYS A 48 -4.61 1.90 8.10
CA CYS A 48 -4.97 2.61 6.87
C CYS A 48 -5.52 1.66 5.79
N TYR A 49 -5.37 0.35 5.95
CA TYR A 49 -5.90 -0.64 5.01
C TYR A 49 -6.27 -1.95 5.69
N VAL A 50 -7.38 -2.56 5.27
CA VAL A 50 -7.74 -3.95 5.60
C VAL A 50 -8.26 -4.63 4.33
N PRO A 51 -7.67 -5.77 3.91
CA PRO A 51 -8.06 -6.47 2.68
C PRO A 51 -9.44 -7.14 2.83
N GLU A 52 -9.96 -7.69 1.73
CA GLU A 52 -11.29 -8.30 1.71
C GLU A 52 -11.34 -9.63 2.46
N LEU A 53 -10.31 -10.47 2.28
CA LEU A 53 -10.36 -11.88 2.63
C LEU A 53 -9.85 -12.22 4.03
N ASP A 54 -9.23 -11.26 4.72
CA ASP A 54 -8.79 -11.41 6.11
C ASP A 54 -8.87 -10.07 6.86
N ASP A 55 -8.83 -10.14 8.18
CA ASP A 55 -8.96 -8.98 9.08
C ASP A 55 -7.58 -8.45 9.52
N VAL A 56 -6.55 -8.55 8.68
CA VAL A 56 -5.24 -7.94 8.98
C VAL A 56 -5.32 -6.42 8.76
N ALA A 57 -5.08 -5.66 9.83
CA ALA A 57 -4.97 -4.21 9.78
C ALA A 57 -3.55 -3.77 9.44
N TYR A 58 -3.37 -3.22 8.25
CA TYR A 58 -2.11 -2.62 7.81
C TYR A 58 -2.06 -1.14 8.14
N THR A 59 -0.89 -0.68 8.58
CA THR A 59 -0.57 0.72 8.89
C THR A 59 0.33 1.33 7.82
N GLY A 60 0.42 2.66 7.77
CA GLY A 60 1.35 3.33 6.84
C GLY A 60 2.80 2.89 7.03
N ASN A 61 3.22 2.60 8.27
CA ASN A 61 4.53 2.04 8.58
C ASN A 61 4.75 0.65 7.97
N ASP A 62 3.71 -0.19 7.88
CA ASP A 62 3.82 -1.50 7.25
C ASP A 62 4.06 -1.38 5.75
N PHE A 63 3.33 -0.48 5.08
CA PHE A 63 3.57 -0.16 3.65
C PHE A 63 4.99 0.38 3.44
N LEU A 64 5.43 1.30 4.28
CA LEU A 64 6.77 1.87 4.20
C LEU A 64 7.86 0.80 4.40
N ALA A 65 7.66 -0.12 5.36
CA ALA A 65 8.57 -1.23 5.61
C ALA A 65 8.63 -2.20 4.43
N MET A 66 7.48 -2.53 3.82
CA MET A 66 7.42 -3.36 2.60
C MET A 66 8.16 -2.71 1.42
N CYS A 67 8.22 -1.39 1.38
CA CYS A 67 8.84 -0.62 0.30
C CYS A 67 10.27 -0.13 0.61
N ASN A 68 10.98 -0.75 1.55
CA ASN A 68 12.35 -0.37 1.96
C ASN A 68 12.49 1.10 2.37
N GLY A 69 11.46 1.68 3.00
CA GLY A 69 11.47 3.09 3.41
C GLY A 69 11.25 4.08 2.28
N GLN A 70 10.87 3.63 1.08
CA GLN A 70 10.66 4.51 -0.07
C GLN A 70 9.20 4.96 -0.13
N GLU A 71 8.95 6.19 0.32
CA GLU A 71 7.61 6.79 0.39
C GLU A 71 6.88 6.76 -0.96
N GLU A 72 7.56 7.07 -2.06
CA GLU A 72 6.97 7.06 -3.40
C GLU A 72 6.44 5.67 -3.79
N ILE A 73 7.21 4.61 -3.54
CA ILE A 73 6.78 3.23 -3.85
C ILE A 73 5.69 2.77 -2.88
N ALA A 74 5.75 3.20 -1.61
CA ALA A 74 4.72 2.90 -0.63
C ALA A 74 3.38 3.54 -1.00
N GLU A 75 3.41 4.78 -1.52
CA GLU A 75 2.22 5.48 -2.00
C GLU A 75 1.62 4.80 -3.23
N GLU A 76 2.44 4.38 -4.20
CA GLU A 76 1.98 3.62 -5.36
C GLU A 76 1.37 2.27 -4.95
N LEU A 77 2.03 1.54 -4.02
CA LEU A 77 1.51 0.28 -3.49
C LEU A 77 0.17 0.49 -2.77
N PHE A 78 0.11 1.52 -1.92
CA PHE A 78 -1.10 1.88 -1.21
C PHE A 78 -2.21 2.26 -2.19
N ASP A 79 -1.95 3.04 -3.24
CA ASP A 79 -2.98 3.43 -4.20
C ASP A 79 -3.48 2.23 -5.01
N GLY A 80 -2.56 1.37 -5.49
CA GLY A 80 -2.85 0.22 -6.33
C GLY A 80 -3.55 -0.94 -5.63
N VAL A 81 -3.36 -1.14 -4.32
CA VAL A 81 -3.99 -2.26 -3.60
C VAL A 81 -5.50 -2.05 -3.46
N ASP A 82 -6.29 -3.05 -3.88
CA ASP A 82 -7.74 -2.91 -4.06
C ASP A 82 -8.59 -4.05 -3.46
N TRP A 83 -8.07 -5.27 -3.30
CA TRP A 83 -8.77 -6.34 -2.55
C TRP A 83 -7.85 -7.30 -1.78
N GLN A 84 -6.64 -7.52 -2.32
CA GLN A 84 -5.60 -8.43 -1.82
C GLN A 84 -4.76 -7.84 -0.68
N ASN A 85 -3.99 -8.70 -0.02
CA ASN A 85 -2.90 -8.26 0.85
C ASN A 85 -1.85 -7.44 0.05
N PRO A 86 -1.27 -6.36 0.61
CA PRO A 86 -0.28 -5.55 -0.11
C PRO A 86 0.94 -6.35 -0.58
N SER A 87 1.37 -7.35 0.18
CA SER A 87 2.45 -8.26 -0.21
C SER A 87 2.10 -9.12 -1.43
N THR A 88 0.82 -9.47 -1.61
CA THR A 88 0.34 -10.18 -2.80
C THR A 88 0.46 -9.28 -4.03
N LEU A 89 0.03 -8.01 -3.92
CA LEU A 89 0.19 -7.06 -5.03
C LEU A 89 1.67 -6.84 -5.38
N MET A 90 2.54 -6.69 -4.37
CA MET A 90 3.98 -6.57 -4.61
C MET A 90 4.55 -7.77 -5.37
N THR A 91 4.13 -8.98 -5.00
CA THR A 91 4.54 -10.22 -5.69
C THR A 91 4.06 -10.25 -7.14
N ASP A 92 2.84 -9.77 -7.40
CA ASP A 92 2.31 -9.66 -8.76
C ASP A 92 3.13 -8.66 -9.59
N TRP A 93 3.45 -7.48 -9.05
CA TRP A 93 4.33 -6.52 -9.70
C TRP A 93 5.72 -7.07 -10.01
N GLU A 94 6.33 -7.82 -9.09
CA GLU A 94 7.62 -8.46 -9.31
C GLU A 94 7.54 -9.52 -10.42
N ARG A 95 6.50 -10.35 -10.41
CA ARG A 95 6.27 -11.40 -11.42
C ARG A 95 6.05 -10.80 -12.80
N ASP A 96 5.27 -9.73 -12.87
CA ASP A 96 4.84 -9.09 -14.11
C ASP A 96 5.90 -8.08 -14.62
N GLY A 97 6.99 -7.91 -13.88
CA GLY A 97 8.13 -7.05 -14.24
C GLY A 97 7.82 -5.55 -14.10
N GLU A 98 6.82 -5.20 -13.29
CA GLU A 98 6.39 -3.81 -13.04
C GLU A 98 7.24 -3.14 -11.97
N ILE A 99 7.86 -3.91 -11.08
CA ILE A 99 8.80 -3.42 -10.06
C ILE A 99 10.06 -4.29 -10.04
N ASP A 100 11.20 -3.65 -9.75
CA ASP A 100 12.47 -4.35 -9.56
C ASP A 100 13.32 -3.66 -8.48
N THR A 101 14.30 -4.40 -7.94
CA THR A 101 15.25 -3.92 -6.94
C THR A 101 16.63 -3.78 -7.56
N CYS A 102 17.17 -2.56 -7.54
CA CYS A 102 18.52 -2.33 -8.05
C CYS A 102 19.56 -3.06 -7.20
N ARG A 103 20.34 -3.96 -7.83
CA ARG A 103 21.37 -4.76 -7.14
C ARG A 103 22.52 -3.94 -6.54
N LYS A 104 22.71 -2.71 -7.00
CA LYS A 104 23.79 -1.82 -6.54
C LYS A 104 23.39 -0.95 -5.35
N CYS A 105 22.24 -0.28 -5.43
CA CYS A 105 21.80 0.64 -4.37
C CYS A 105 20.70 0.07 -3.47
N GLY A 106 20.15 -1.10 -3.80
CA GLY A 106 19.09 -1.77 -3.02
C GLY A 106 17.72 -1.09 -3.08
N LYS A 107 17.59 -0.03 -3.89
CA LYS A 107 16.32 0.71 -4.05
C LYS A 107 15.37 -0.02 -4.99
N LEU A 108 14.10 0.01 -4.63
CA LEU A 108 13.00 -0.39 -5.51
C LEU A 108 12.77 0.69 -6.55
N PHE A 109 12.34 0.28 -7.73
CA PHE A 109 11.89 1.19 -8.76
C PHE A 109 10.85 0.51 -9.63
N LEU A 110 9.88 1.28 -10.09
CA LEU A 110 8.91 0.80 -11.07
C LEU A 110 9.64 0.59 -12.41
N SER A 111 9.67 -0.66 -12.84
CA SER A 111 10.58 -1.19 -13.85
C SER A 111 10.13 -0.94 -15.28
N TYR A 112 8.84 -0.59 -15.55
CA TYR A 112 8.24 -0.26 -16.86
C TYR A 112 9.20 0.00 -18.05
N ASP A 113 9.90 -1.04 -18.53
CA ASP A 113 10.98 -1.01 -19.52
C ASP A 113 12.20 -0.10 -19.25
N VAL A 114 12.46 0.32 -18.00
CA VAL A 114 13.67 1.06 -17.65
C VAL A 114 14.89 0.14 -17.77
N ARG A 115 15.90 0.57 -18.54
CA ARG A 115 17.17 -0.18 -18.69
C ARG A 115 18.24 0.20 -17.69
N LYS A 116 17.99 1.26 -16.92
CA LYS A 116 18.91 1.78 -15.90
C LYS A 116 18.14 2.14 -14.65
N CYS A 117 18.73 1.82 -13.50
CA CYS A 117 18.19 2.20 -12.21
C CYS A 117 18.03 3.73 -12.15
N PRO A 118 16.81 4.26 -11.90
CA PRO A 118 16.56 5.70 -11.87
C PRO A 118 17.28 6.41 -10.72
N HIS A 119 17.70 5.67 -9.70
CA HIS A 119 18.34 6.22 -8.51
C HIS A 119 19.86 6.33 -8.61
N CYS A 120 20.53 5.40 -9.33
CA CYS A 120 22.00 5.36 -9.37
C CYS A 120 22.61 5.15 -10.77
N GLY A 121 21.79 4.94 -11.80
CA GLY A 121 22.22 4.83 -13.20
C GLY A 121 22.86 3.49 -13.59
N GLU A 122 22.88 2.51 -12.70
CA GLU A 122 23.34 1.14 -13.00
C GLU A 122 22.40 0.45 -13.99
N ASP A 123 22.92 -0.38 -14.89
CA ASP A 123 22.08 -1.21 -15.76
C ASP A 123 21.30 -2.24 -14.91
N VAL A 124 20.03 -2.44 -15.23
CA VAL A 124 19.10 -3.34 -14.49
C VAL A 124 18.91 -4.65 -15.24
#